data_AF-A0A543IB29-F1
#
_entry.id   AF-A0A543IB29-F1
#
_cell.length_a   1.000
_cell.length_b   1.000
_cell.length_c   1.000
_cell.angle_alpha   90.00
_cell.angle_beta   90.00
_cell.angle_gamma   90.00
#
_symmetry.space_group_name_H-M   'P 1'
#
loop_
_entity.id
_entity.type
_entity.pdbx_description
1 polymer ?
#
loop_
_entity_poly.entity_id
_entity_poly.type
_entity_poly.pdbx_seq_one_letter_code
_entity_poly.pdbx_strand_id
1 'polypeptide(L)'
;MKRNARARICAASAALLLVAGCSGGGGGDEDGARGANRTPVEATGAAAQVQEQFERVVDAVLPSVVKIETDRGEGSGVVFDDQGHVVTNAHVIAGARQIRVTSASGGSEQRADLVGAFAPDDLAVVKVNGGSLKPAVWGDSSKLQVGQMVLAMGNPLGLAGSVTNGIVSALHRTVSTQGEGAFPGSTIADAIQTSAPINPGNSGGALVTLNGEVIGVPTAAATDPAAGGAAPGIGFATPSDTVKRIVPQLIRTGRVSNSGRAALGVVVRTLVDPQSGQRSAVAVVEVMEDGGAAKAGIEPGDLILSVNGTRTPTQTELTTVLANLDPGNTVAVEIQKPNGDRREVKVTLGELPGE
;
A
#
# COMPACT_ATOMS: atom_id res chain seq x y z
N MET A 1 -33.13 -14.41 39.61
CA MET A 1 -33.60 -15.71 40.14
C MET A 1 -33.20 -16.77 39.11
N LYS A 2 -32.46 -17.86 39.35
CA LYS A 2 -31.92 -18.54 40.53
C LYS A 2 -30.54 -19.13 40.15
N ARG A 3 -29.62 -19.08 41.12
CA ARG A 3 -28.35 -19.81 41.18
C ARG A 3 -28.59 -21.33 41.21
N ASN A 4 -27.60 -22.12 40.81
CA ASN A 4 -27.29 -23.37 41.51
C ASN A 4 -25.78 -23.65 41.45
N ALA A 5 -25.16 -23.45 42.60
CA ALA A 5 -23.83 -23.94 42.94
C ALA A 5 -23.97 -25.23 43.74
N ARG A 6 -23.05 -26.18 43.56
CA ARG A 6 -22.70 -27.17 44.59
C ARG A 6 -21.19 -27.40 44.59
N ALA A 7 -20.58 -26.92 45.66
CA ALA A 7 -19.24 -27.22 46.13
C ALA A 7 -19.17 -28.61 46.79
N ARG A 8 -17.96 -29.15 46.97
CA ARG A 8 -17.44 -29.80 48.20
C ARG A 8 -15.92 -30.06 48.06
N ILE A 9 -15.07 -29.36 48.84
CA ILE A 9 -14.31 -29.82 50.04
C ILE A 9 -13.05 -30.63 49.66
N CYS A 10 -11.83 -30.06 49.70
CA CYS A 10 -10.88 -29.88 50.82
C CYS A 10 -10.27 -31.17 51.40
N ALA A 11 -8.94 -31.33 51.28
CA ALA A 11 -8.05 -31.81 52.36
C ALA A 11 -6.57 -31.56 51.99
N ALA A 12 -5.88 -30.83 52.85
CA ALA A 12 -4.43 -30.64 52.85
C ALA A 12 -3.80 -31.64 53.82
N SER A 13 -2.61 -32.15 53.50
CA SER A 13 -1.75 -32.88 54.44
C SER A 13 -0.28 -32.60 54.12
N ALA A 14 0.39 -31.91 55.03
CA ALA A 14 1.85 -31.84 55.15
C ALA A 14 2.24 -32.54 56.46
N ALA A 15 3.27 -33.38 56.44
CA ALA A 15 3.92 -33.88 57.64
C ALA A 15 5.43 -34.08 57.37
N LEU A 16 6.23 -33.41 58.19
CA LEU A 16 7.69 -33.50 58.31
C LEU A 16 8.12 -34.84 58.93
N LEU A 17 9.32 -35.30 58.57
CA LEU A 17 10.17 -36.16 59.40
C LEU A 17 11.61 -35.63 59.40
N LEU A 18 12.13 -35.38 60.60
CA LEU A 18 13.50 -35.00 60.95
C LEU A 18 14.23 -36.23 61.51
N VAL A 19 15.49 -36.48 61.11
CA VAL A 19 16.56 -37.01 61.99
C VAL A 19 17.93 -36.46 61.53
N ALA A 20 18.76 -36.12 62.52
CA ALA A 20 20.05 -35.43 62.46
C ALA A 20 21.28 -36.36 62.32
N GLY A 21 22.46 -35.79 62.05
CA GLY A 21 23.73 -36.35 62.58
C GLY A 21 24.99 -36.32 61.68
N CYS A 22 25.80 -35.27 61.87
CA CYS A 22 27.25 -35.03 61.63
C CYS A 22 28.19 -36.14 61.10
N SER A 23 29.06 -35.82 60.13
CA SER A 23 30.52 -35.58 60.34
C SER A 23 31.34 -35.49 59.02
N GLY A 24 32.28 -34.54 58.97
CA GLY A 24 33.60 -34.74 58.35
C GLY A 24 33.85 -34.33 56.89
N GLY A 25 34.57 -33.20 56.72
CA GLY A 25 35.79 -33.19 55.90
C GLY A 25 35.71 -32.71 54.45
N GLY A 26 36.12 -31.45 54.23
CA GLY A 26 37.14 -31.05 53.24
C GLY A 26 36.90 -31.31 51.75
N GLY A 27 36.76 -30.22 50.99
CA GLY A 27 36.93 -30.23 49.54
C GLY A 27 36.13 -29.11 48.89
N GLY A 28 36.77 -27.96 48.68
CA GLY A 28 36.18 -26.91 47.86
C GLY A 28 36.11 -27.37 46.41
N ASP A 29 34.92 -27.32 45.83
CA ASP A 29 34.75 -27.16 44.40
C ASP A 29 33.77 -26.00 44.23
N GLU A 30 34.32 -24.83 43.94
CA GLU A 30 33.58 -23.75 43.30
C GLU A 30 33.09 -24.30 41.96
N ASP A 31 31.78 -24.54 41.87
CA ASP A 31 31.13 -24.98 40.65
C ASP A 31 31.21 -23.83 39.65
N GLY A 32 32.33 -23.80 38.92
CA GLY A 32 32.66 -22.82 37.91
C GLY A 32 31.59 -22.86 36.83
N ALA A 33 30.73 -21.84 36.84
CA ALA A 33 29.92 -21.46 35.70
C ALA A 33 30.83 -21.28 34.49
N ARG A 34 31.01 -22.35 33.71
CA ARG A 34 31.65 -22.31 32.39
C ARG A 34 30.75 -21.48 31.48
N GLY A 35 30.97 -20.17 31.50
CA GLY A 35 30.56 -19.28 30.43
C GLY A 35 31.21 -19.79 29.15
N ALA A 36 30.47 -20.59 28.39
CA ALA A 36 30.88 -20.98 27.06
C ALA A 36 30.98 -19.68 26.23
N ASN A 37 32.21 -19.22 26.00
CA ASN A 37 32.49 -18.10 25.12
C ASN A 37 32.11 -18.54 23.70
N ARG A 38 30.87 -18.29 23.30
CA ARG A 38 30.36 -18.63 21.97
C ARG A 38 30.86 -17.57 21.00
N THR A 39 31.83 -17.92 20.17
CA THR A 39 32.28 -17.08 19.06
C THR A 39 31.19 -17.08 17.98
N PRO A 40 30.77 -15.91 17.46
CA PRO A 40 29.85 -15.83 16.34
C PRO A 40 30.40 -16.56 15.11
N VAL A 41 29.52 -17.20 14.33
CA VAL A 41 29.88 -17.75 13.01
C VAL A 41 29.73 -16.63 12.00
N GLU A 42 30.84 -16.23 11.38
CA GLU A 42 30.83 -15.21 10.33
C GLU A 42 30.33 -15.79 9.00
N ALA A 43 29.50 -15.04 8.28
CA ALA A 43 29.16 -15.36 6.91
C ALA A 43 30.41 -15.22 6.03
N THR A 44 30.60 -16.13 5.07
CA THR A 44 31.74 -16.10 4.14
C THR A 44 31.28 -16.25 2.69
N GLY A 45 32.14 -15.82 1.76
CA GLY A 45 31.87 -15.94 0.32
C GLY A 45 30.62 -15.19 -0.13
N ALA A 46 29.78 -15.86 -0.94
CA ALA A 46 28.59 -15.25 -1.55
C ALA A 46 27.55 -14.77 -0.53
N ALA A 47 27.42 -15.45 0.61
CA ALA A 47 26.48 -15.04 1.66
C ALA A 47 26.85 -13.67 2.26
N ALA A 48 28.14 -13.45 2.52
CA ALA A 48 28.64 -12.17 3.01
C ALA A 48 28.43 -11.06 1.96
N GLN A 49 28.65 -11.34 0.68
CA GLN A 49 28.45 -10.36 -0.39
C GLN A 49 27.00 -9.90 -0.54
N VAL A 50 26.05 -10.83 -0.42
CA VAL A 50 24.61 -10.49 -0.46
C VAL A 50 24.24 -9.66 0.76
N GLN A 51 24.70 -10.04 1.96
CA GLN A 51 24.44 -9.27 3.18
C GLN A 51 25.00 -7.84 3.06
N GLU A 52 26.25 -7.70 2.61
CA GLU A 52 26.89 -6.40 2.42
C GLU A 52 26.16 -5.56 1.36
N GLN A 53 25.61 -6.18 0.32
CA GLN A 53 24.79 -5.48 -0.67
C GLN A 53 23.49 -4.95 -0.06
N PHE A 54 22.83 -5.72 0.80
CA PHE A 54 21.64 -5.27 1.51
C PHE A 54 21.97 -4.07 2.40
N GLU A 55 23.01 -4.17 3.21
CA GLU A 55 23.47 -3.10 4.11
C GLU A 55 23.80 -1.82 3.32
N ARG A 56 24.56 -1.92 2.22
CA ARG A 56 24.87 -0.78 1.34
C ARG A 56 23.63 -0.10 0.78
N VAL A 57 22.64 -0.88 0.33
CA VAL A 57 21.41 -0.34 -0.24
C VAL A 57 20.58 0.36 0.82
N VAL A 58 20.47 -0.23 2.01
CA VAL A 58 19.80 0.37 3.16
C VAL A 58 20.44 1.72 3.51
N ASP A 59 21.75 1.76 3.67
CA ASP A 59 22.49 2.99 3.98
C ASP A 59 22.35 4.06 2.90
N ALA A 60 22.35 3.65 1.63
CA ALA A 60 22.24 4.57 0.50
C ALA A 60 20.83 5.18 0.36
N VAL A 61 19.79 4.38 0.61
CA VAL A 61 18.39 4.74 0.32
C VAL A 61 17.64 5.31 1.52
N LEU A 62 17.85 4.81 2.74
CA LEU A 62 17.11 5.27 3.93
C LEU A 62 17.10 6.80 4.13
N PRO A 63 18.18 7.56 3.84
CA PRO A 63 18.14 9.02 3.94
C PRO A 63 17.16 9.71 2.97
N SER A 64 16.63 8.98 2.00
CA SER A 64 15.63 9.42 1.01
C SER A 64 14.21 8.95 1.36
N VAL A 65 14.05 8.23 2.47
CA VAL A 65 12.75 7.80 3.00
C VAL A 65 12.42 8.68 4.20
N VAL A 66 11.15 9.03 4.36
CA VAL A 66 10.68 9.87 5.46
C VAL A 66 9.51 9.21 6.19
N LYS A 67 9.37 9.53 7.48
CA LYS A 67 8.11 9.38 8.21
C LYS A 67 7.20 10.55 7.89
N ILE A 68 5.94 10.25 7.66
CA ILE A 68 4.87 11.25 7.55
C ILE A 68 3.94 11.07 8.74
N GLU A 69 3.77 12.13 9.51
CA GLU A 69 2.85 12.21 10.64
C GLU A 69 1.74 13.20 10.30
N THR A 70 0.50 12.77 10.53
CA THR A 70 -0.69 13.60 10.36
C THR A 70 -1.51 13.64 11.64
N ASP A 71 -2.53 14.50 11.68
CA ASP A 71 -3.55 14.48 12.73
C ASP A 71 -4.51 13.27 12.65
N ARG A 72 -4.32 12.38 11.66
CA ARG A 72 -5.16 11.21 11.39
C ARG A 72 -4.42 9.88 11.52
N GLY A 73 -3.08 9.89 11.48
CA GLY A 73 -2.25 8.69 11.53
C GLY A 73 -0.84 8.93 11.02
N GLU A 74 -0.12 7.85 10.78
CA GLU A 74 1.27 7.85 10.32
C GLU A 74 1.43 7.03 9.04
N GLY A 75 2.42 7.40 8.24
CA GLY A 75 2.83 6.67 7.05
C GLY A 75 4.28 6.98 6.68
N SER A 76 4.68 6.56 5.49
CA SER A 76 6.00 6.86 4.95
C SER A 76 5.91 7.72 3.69
N GLY A 77 7.05 8.28 3.29
CA GLY A 77 7.21 8.98 2.03
C GLY A 77 8.59 8.72 1.43
N VAL A 78 8.74 9.05 0.15
CA VAL A 78 10.01 9.02 -0.58
C VAL A 78 10.29 10.40 -1.13
N VAL A 79 11.48 10.93 -0.85
CA VAL A 79 11.93 12.23 -1.34
C VAL A 79 12.11 12.15 -2.86
N PHE A 80 11.39 12.99 -3.58
CA PHE A 80 11.33 12.97 -5.04
C PHE A 80 12.44 13.81 -5.68
N ASP A 81 12.70 14.99 -5.13
CA ASP A 81 13.62 15.97 -5.70
C ASP A 81 14.27 16.87 -4.65
N ASP A 82 15.28 17.64 -5.08
CA ASP A 82 16.01 18.62 -4.25
C ASP A 82 15.18 19.85 -3.87
N GLN A 83 13.96 19.99 -4.43
CA GLN A 83 13.02 21.03 -4.02
C GLN A 83 12.27 20.62 -2.75
N GLY A 84 12.41 19.39 -2.27
CA GLY A 84 11.75 18.90 -1.06
C GLY A 84 10.32 18.43 -1.31
N HIS A 85 10.00 17.99 -2.54
CA HIS A 85 8.79 17.22 -2.79
C HIS A 85 8.97 15.80 -2.28
N VAL A 86 7.95 15.27 -1.62
CA VAL A 86 7.90 13.90 -1.11
C VAL A 86 6.67 13.21 -1.68
N VAL A 87 6.87 12.04 -2.28
CA VAL A 87 5.81 11.15 -2.73
C VAL A 87 5.36 10.28 -1.57
N THR A 88 4.05 10.12 -1.40
CA THR A 88 3.45 9.20 -0.44
C THR A 88 2.15 8.63 -1.03
N ASN A 89 1.42 7.84 -0.25
CA ASN A 89 0.10 7.42 -0.64
C ASN A 89 -0.98 8.49 -0.37
N ALA A 90 -1.99 8.52 -1.21
CA ALA A 90 -3.13 9.42 -1.02
C ALA A 90 -3.90 9.08 0.26
N HIS A 91 -4.04 7.80 0.61
CA HIS A 91 -4.71 7.39 1.85
C HIS A 91 -3.97 7.86 3.12
N VAL A 92 -2.64 8.04 3.08
CA VAL A 92 -1.85 8.52 4.23
C VAL A 92 -2.18 9.97 4.58
N ILE A 93 -2.50 10.81 3.57
CA ILE A 93 -2.77 12.24 3.75
C ILE A 93 -4.27 12.58 3.70
N ALA A 94 -5.14 11.61 3.43
CA ALA A 94 -6.56 11.84 3.19
C ALA A 94 -7.25 12.49 4.40
N GLY A 95 -7.75 13.72 4.20
CA GLY A 95 -8.44 14.49 5.24
C GLY A 95 -7.52 15.06 6.33
N ALA A 96 -6.20 14.93 6.19
CA ALA A 96 -5.23 15.51 7.10
C ALA A 96 -5.24 17.04 7.01
N ARG A 97 -5.15 17.70 8.16
CA ARG A 97 -5.03 19.18 8.26
C ARG A 97 -3.64 19.62 8.62
N GLN A 98 -2.84 18.72 9.19
CA GLN A 98 -1.46 18.95 9.55
C GLN A 98 -0.64 17.80 9.02
N ILE A 99 0.45 18.12 8.32
CA ILE A 99 1.40 17.14 7.80
C ILE A 99 2.77 17.51 8.33
N ARG A 100 3.44 16.54 8.94
CA ARG A 100 4.81 16.67 9.44
C ARG A 100 5.66 15.56 8.88
N VAL A 101 6.88 15.91 8.53
CA VAL A 101 7.83 15.03 7.84
C VAL A 101 9.12 14.98 8.64
N THR A 102 9.61 13.77 8.88
CA THR A 102 10.90 13.54 9.54
C THR A 102 11.68 12.51 8.74
N SER A 103 12.97 12.72 8.49
CA SER A 103 13.79 11.71 7.81
C SER A 103 13.75 10.37 8.55
N ALA A 104 13.70 9.26 7.81
CA ALA A 104 13.77 7.92 8.40
C ALA A 104 15.13 7.64 9.07
N SER A 105 16.17 8.37 8.67
CA SER A 105 17.49 8.35 9.33
C SER A 105 17.58 9.25 10.58
N GLY A 106 16.45 9.81 11.04
CA GLY A 106 16.40 10.78 12.14
C GLY A 106 16.61 12.23 11.70
N GLY A 107 16.38 13.17 12.62
CA GLY A 107 16.48 14.60 12.36
C GLY A 107 15.33 15.39 12.99
N SER A 108 15.27 16.69 12.70
CA SER A 108 14.17 17.53 13.15
C SER A 108 12.91 17.28 12.34
N GLU A 109 11.77 17.25 13.01
CA GLU A 109 10.46 17.26 12.37
C GLU A 109 10.24 18.58 11.60
N GLN A 110 9.65 18.47 10.41
CA GLN A 110 9.43 19.60 9.51
C GLN A 110 7.97 19.66 9.10
N ARG A 111 7.40 20.86 8.98
CA ARG A 111 6.05 21.02 8.43
C ARG A 111 6.06 20.76 6.93
N ALA A 112 4.99 20.19 6.41
CA ALA A 112 4.78 20.02 4.99
C ALA A 112 3.35 20.43 4.59
N ASP A 113 3.22 20.86 3.34
CA ASP A 113 1.94 21.22 2.73
C ASP A 113 1.58 20.22 1.63
N LEU A 114 0.29 19.89 1.49
CA LEU A 114 -0.19 19.06 0.38
C LEU A 114 -0.07 19.85 -0.94
N VAL A 115 0.62 19.28 -1.92
CA VAL A 115 0.73 19.83 -3.27
C VAL A 115 -0.43 19.35 -4.14
N GLY A 116 -0.77 18.06 -4.04
CA GLY A 116 -1.87 17.45 -4.77
C GLY A 116 -1.91 15.94 -4.55
N ALA A 117 -3.01 15.31 -4.95
CA ALA A 117 -3.19 13.87 -4.86
C ALA A 117 -3.83 13.31 -6.12
N PHE A 118 -3.52 12.06 -6.42
CA PHE A 118 -4.18 11.26 -7.44
C PHE A 118 -4.65 9.97 -6.78
N ALA A 119 -5.84 10.03 -6.16
CA ALA A 119 -6.44 8.91 -5.44
C ALA A 119 -6.60 7.63 -6.28
N PRO A 120 -6.86 7.66 -7.60
CA PRO A 120 -7.02 6.43 -8.38
C PRO A 120 -5.80 5.50 -8.38
N ASP A 121 -4.58 6.04 -8.29
CA ASP A 121 -3.33 5.25 -8.15
C ASP A 121 -2.74 5.34 -6.73
N ASP A 122 -3.52 5.89 -5.80
CA ASP A 122 -3.18 6.10 -4.40
C ASP A 122 -1.84 6.83 -4.22
N LEU A 123 -1.62 7.91 -4.96
CA LEU A 123 -0.42 8.74 -4.87
C LEU A 123 -0.76 10.14 -4.38
N ALA A 124 0.12 10.72 -3.57
CA ALA A 124 0.08 12.12 -3.20
C ALA A 124 1.47 12.73 -3.12
N VAL A 125 1.54 14.04 -3.26
CA VAL A 125 2.79 14.81 -3.15
C VAL A 125 2.62 15.83 -2.04
N VAL A 126 3.56 15.85 -1.11
CA VAL A 126 3.68 16.90 -0.09
C VAL A 126 4.98 17.67 -0.29
N LYS A 127 4.98 18.95 0.06
CA LYS A 127 6.13 19.84 -0.01
C LYS A 127 6.64 20.12 1.39
N VAL A 128 7.87 19.76 1.69
CA VAL A 128 8.49 20.05 2.99
C VAL A 128 8.94 21.50 3.05
N ASN A 129 8.65 22.17 4.17
CA ASN A 129 8.97 23.57 4.42
C ASN A 129 10.33 23.68 5.15
N GLY A 130 11.40 23.82 4.37
CA GLY A 130 12.77 23.98 4.86
C GLY A 130 13.55 22.66 4.95
N GLY A 131 14.79 22.73 5.43
CA GLY A 131 15.71 21.59 5.54
C GLY A 131 16.24 21.08 4.20
N SER A 132 17.13 20.08 4.26
CA SER A 132 17.66 19.38 3.09
C SER A 132 17.35 17.90 3.27
N LEU A 133 16.59 17.33 2.35
CA LEU A 133 16.33 15.91 2.26
C LEU A 133 17.06 15.37 1.03
N LYS A 134 17.59 14.15 1.10
CA LYS A 134 18.28 13.52 -0.02
C LYS A 134 17.24 12.92 -0.97
N PRO A 135 17.20 13.29 -2.26
CA PRO A 135 16.29 12.65 -3.21
C PRO A 135 16.67 11.20 -3.46
N ALA A 136 15.65 10.36 -3.67
CA ALA A 136 15.84 8.99 -4.07
C ALA A 136 16.22 8.89 -5.56
N VAL A 137 16.90 7.81 -5.92
CA VAL A 137 17.08 7.43 -7.33
C VAL A 137 15.88 6.60 -7.77
N TRP A 138 15.11 7.11 -8.73
CA TRP A 138 13.95 6.39 -9.27
C TRP A 138 14.35 5.46 -10.42
N GLY A 139 13.98 4.19 -10.29
CA GLY A 139 14.25 3.15 -11.28
C GLY A 139 13.24 3.12 -12.43
N ASP A 140 13.31 2.06 -13.22
CA ASP A 140 12.41 1.78 -14.35
C ASP A 140 11.65 0.48 -14.06
N SER A 141 10.40 0.62 -13.62
CA SER A 141 9.55 -0.52 -13.24
C SER A 141 9.16 -1.41 -14.42
N SER A 142 9.16 -0.87 -15.65
CA SER A 142 8.86 -1.64 -16.86
C SER A 142 9.90 -2.72 -17.17
N LYS A 143 11.10 -2.61 -16.56
CA LYS A 143 12.20 -3.58 -16.69
C LYS A 143 12.24 -4.62 -15.57
N LEU A 144 11.29 -4.59 -14.64
CA LEU A 144 11.26 -5.55 -13.54
C LEU A 144 11.04 -6.96 -14.06
N GLN A 145 11.56 -7.92 -13.31
CA GLN A 145 11.36 -9.34 -13.55
C GLN A 145 10.92 -10.02 -12.26
N VAL A 146 9.99 -10.97 -12.38
CA VAL A 146 9.60 -11.84 -11.28
C VAL A 146 10.84 -12.59 -10.77
N GLY A 147 11.02 -12.59 -9.45
CA GLY A 147 12.19 -13.18 -8.79
C GLY A 147 13.29 -12.18 -8.41
N GLN A 148 13.24 -10.93 -8.89
CA GLN A 148 14.19 -9.91 -8.48
C GLN A 148 14.05 -9.60 -6.99
N MET A 149 15.17 -9.60 -6.26
CA MET A 149 15.21 -9.21 -4.84
C MET A 149 14.87 -7.73 -4.67
N VAL A 150 14.04 -7.45 -3.67
CA VAL A 150 13.60 -6.11 -3.32
C VAL A 150 13.59 -5.90 -1.81
N LEU A 151 13.76 -4.64 -1.41
CA LEU A 151 13.59 -4.17 -0.05
C LEU A 151 12.41 -3.20 0.00
N ALA A 152 11.53 -3.35 0.98
CA ALA A 152 10.53 -2.33 1.29
C ALA A 152 11.01 -1.54 2.51
N MET A 153 11.14 -0.23 2.34
CA MET A 153 11.67 0.68 3.35
C MET A 153 10.61 1.70 3.73
N GLY A 154 10.41 1.86 5.04
CA GLY A 154 9.52 2.84 5.61
C GLY A 154 9.93 3.22 7.03
N ASN A 155 9.06 3.97 7.71
CA ASN A 155 9.23 4.32 9.11
C ASN A 155 7.93 4.04 9.90
N PRO A 156 7.58 2.76 10.09
CA PRO A 156 6.37 2.37 10.78
C PRO A 156 6.46 2.58 12.30
N LEU A 157 5.37 3.06 12.90
CA LEU A 157 5.11 3.01 14.35
C LEU A 157 6.22 3.66 15.23
N GLY A 158 6.91 4.66 14.69
CA GLY A 158 8.07 5.28 15.34
C GLY A 158 9.33 4.40 15.43
N LEU A 159 9.34 3.22 14.81
CA LEU A 159 10.53 2.39 14.62
C LEU A 159 11.31 2.91 13.42
N ALA A 160 12.23 3.84 13.68
CA ALA A 160 13.05 4.50 12.68
C ALA A 160 13.65 3.50 11.66
N GLY A 161 13.29 3.66 10.38
CA GLY A 161 13.92 2.97 9.26
C GLY A 161 13.65 1.47 9.18
N SER A 162 12.41 1.01 9.31
CA SER A 162 12.10 -0.41 9.12
C SER A 162 12.32 -0.83 7.67
N VAL A 163 13.06 -1.91 7.51
CA VAL A 163 13.35 -2.53 6.23
C VAL A 163 12.85 -3.96 6.25
N THR A 164 12.02 -4.31 5.28
CA THR A 164 11.62 -5.70 5.02
C THR A 164 12.16 -6.12 3.66
N ASN A 165 12.36 -7.42 3.45
CA ASN A 165 12.89 -7.95 2.19
C ASN A 165 11.97 -9.01 1.59
N GLY A 166 12.09 -9.18 0.28
CA GLY A 166 11.38 -10.20 -0.47
C GLY A 166 11.79 -10.16 -1.94
N ILE A 167 10.87 -10.57 -2.81
CA ILE A 167 11.05 -10.54 -4.26
C ILE A 167 9.85 -9.89 -4.94
N VAL A 168 10.07 -9.39 -6.15
CA VAL A 168 8.98 -9.20 -7.12
C VAL A 168 8.34 -10.57 -7.36
N SER A 169 7.09 -10.70 -6.93
CA SER A 169 6.34 -11.96 -6.94
C SER A 169 5.42 -12.07 -8.16
N ALA A 170 4.92 -10.93 -8.65
CA ALA A 170 4.17 -10.81 -9.90
C ALA A 170 4.18 -9.34 -10.35
N LEU A 171 3.86 -9.12 -11.62
CA LEU A 171 3.69 -7.79 -12.22
C LEU A 171 2.26 -7.67 -12.78
N HIS A 172 1.87 -6.46 -13.16
CA HIS A 172 0.61 -6.19 -13.86
C HIS A 172 -0.63 -6.63 -13.09
N ARG A 173 -0.64 -6.44 -11.76
CA ARG A 173 -1.80 -6.75 -10.92
C ARG A 173 -2.76 -5.56 -10.88
N THR A 174 -4.04 -5.83 -11.06
CA THR A 174 -5.09 -4.86 -10.77
C THR A 174 -5.64 -5.12 -9.38
N VAL A 175 -5.44 -4.17 -8.47
CA VAL A 175 -5.71 -4.32 -7.03
C VAL A 175 -6.67 -3.24 -6.58
N SER A 176 -7.79 -3.63 -5.99
CA SER A 176 -8.73 -2.68 -5.39
C SER A 176 -8.57 -2.62 -3.87
N THR A 177 -8.40 -1.41 -3.35
CA THR A 177 -8.40 -1.13 -1.91
C THR A 177 -9.76 -0.62 -1.48
N GLN A 178 -10.16 -0.95 -0.25
CA GLN A 178 -11.39 -0.42 0.33
C GLN A 178 -11.18 1.03 0.81
N GLY A 179 -12.25 1.81 0.84
CA GLY A 179 -12.21 3.15 1.41
C GLY A 179 -12.05 3.13 2.92
N GLU A 180 -11.30 4.09 3.45
CA GLU A 180 -11.06 4.29 4.87
C GLU A 180 -11.11 5.78 5.21
N GLY A 181 -11.98 6.15 6.15
CA GLY A 181 -12.13 7.54 6.57
C GLY A 181 -12.48 8.48 5.42
N ALA A 182 -11.58 9.42 5.12
CA ALA A 182 -11.73 10.39 4.03
C ALA A 182 -11.22 9.87 2.68
N PHE A 183 -10.58 8.70 2.64
CA PHE A 183 -10.09 8.08 1.42
C PHE A 183 -11.18 7.17 0.82
N PRO A 184 -11.59 7.37 -0.44
CA PRO A 184 -12.70 6.61 -1.04
C PRO A 184 -12.33 5.15 -1.41
N GLY A 185 -11.06 4.78 -1.29
CA GLY A 185 -10.51 3.55 -1.88
C GLY A 185 -9.97 3.82 -3.28
N SER A 186 -9.23 2.86 -3.82
CA SER A 186 -8.62 2.99 -5.14
C SER A 186 -8.60 1.66 -5.87
N THR A 187 -8.44 1.71 -7.18
CA THR A 187 -8.11 0.53 -7.99
C THR A 187 -6.80 0.83 -8.68
N ILE A 188 -5.72 0.31 -8.11
CA ILE A 188 -4.36 0.46 -8.61
C ILE A 188 -4.23 -0.45 -9.82
N ALA A 189 -4.00 0.17 -10.98
CA ALA A 189 -3.66 -0.54 -12.20
C ALA A 189 -2.17 -0.90 -12.18
N ASP A 190 -1.82 -2.00 -12.84
CA ASP A 190 -0.42 -2.37 -13.09
C ASP A 190 0.46 -2.51 -11.82
N ALA A 191 -0.13 -2.86 -10.68
CA ALA A 191 0.59 -2.95 -9.41
C ALA A 191 1.68 -4.03 -9.45
N ILE A 192 2.80 -3.72 -8.79
CA ILE A 192 3.86 -4.68 -8.50
C ILE A 192 3.43 -5.49 -7.29
N GLN A 193 3.43 -6.82 -7.40
CA GLN A 193 3.24 -7.70 -6.25
C GLN A 193 4.60 -8.07 -5.67
N THR A 194 4.75 -7.97 -4.34
CA THR A 194 5.98 -8.34 -3.63
C THR A 194 5.70 -9.29 -2.47
N SER A 195 6.68 -10.13 -2.16
CA SER A 195 6.67 -10.96 -0.95
C SER A 195 7.27 -10.24 0.25
N ALA A 196 7.89 -9.06 0.04
CA ALA A 196 8.36 -8.23 1.13
C ALA A 196 7.16 -7.83 2.01
N PRO A 197 7.20 -8.09 3.33
CA PRO A 197 6.11 -7.71 4.21
C PRO A 197 5.78 -6.23 4.12
N ILE A 198 4.54 -5.93 3.73
CA ILE A 198 3.97 -4.58 3.71
C ILE A 198 3.04 -4.46 4.90
N ASN A 199 3.48 -3.70 5.90
CA ASN A 199 2.76 -3.47 7.14
C ASN A 199 2.37 -1.98 7.26
N PRO A 200 1.40 -1.64 8.13
CA PRO A 200 1.12 -0.24 8.47
C PRO A 200 2.42 0.51 8.79
N GLY A 201 2.65 1.60 8.05
CA GLY A 201 3.83 2.46 8.17
C GLY A 201 4.96 2.22 7.16
N ASN A 202 4.93 1.15 6.35
CA ASN A 202 5.70 1.09 5.09
C ASN A 202 4.90 1.64 3.90
N SER A 203 3.58 1.82 4.05
CA SER A 203 2.72 2.50 3.05
C SER A 203 3.26 3.91 2.77
N GLY A 204 3.45 4.21 1.49
CA GLY A 204 4.02 5.47 1.00
C GLY A 204 5.54 5.50 0.96
N GLY A 205 6.21 4.47 1.49
CA GLY A 205 7.67 4.34 1.49
C GLY A 205 8.25 3.88 0.15
N ALA A 206 9.44 3.31 0.17
CA ALA A 206 10.17 2.89 -1.03
C ALA A 206 10.20 1.36 -1.17
N LEU A 207 9.80 0.84 -2.33
CA LEU A 207 10.16 -0.51 -2.76
C LEU A 207 11.38 -0.38 -3.68
N VAL A 208 12.52 -0.95 -3.29
CA VAL A 208 13.81 -0.74 -3.97
C VAL A 208 14.48 -2.03 -4.41
N THR A 209 15.22 -1.96 -5.50
CA THR A 209 16.09 -3.04 -5.96
C THR A 209 17.40 -3.09 -5.17
N LEU A 210 18.20 -4.13 -5.36
CA LEU A 210 19.56 -4.17 -4.83
C LEU A 210 20.53 -3.18 -5.51
N ASN A 211 20.10 -2.40 -6.50
CA ASN A 211 20.89 -1.29 -7.03
C ASN A 211 20.60 0.03 -6.29
N GLY A 212 19.66 0.04 -5.33
CA GLY A 212 19.24 1.26 -4.63
C GLY A 212 18.27 2.14 -5.42
N GLU A 213 17.65 1.59 -6.46
CA GLU A 213 16.67 2.30 -7.28
C GLU A 213 15.25 2.02 -6.76
N VAL A 214 14.45 3.08 -6.58
CA VAL A 214 13.03 2.98 -6.19
C VAL A 214 12.22 2.55 -7.40
N ILE A 215 11.63 1.36 -7.31
CA ILE A 215 10.82 0.75 -8.38
C ILE A 215 9.32 0.77 -8.09
N GLY A 216 8.92 1.18 -6.88
CA GLY A 216 7.52 1.43 -6.56
C GLY A 216 7.30 2.01 -5.16
N VAL A 217 6.06 2.38 -4.89
CA VAL A 217 5.59 2.90 -3.60
C VAL A 217 4.67 1.85 -2.97
N PRO A 218 5.07 1.15 -1.89
CA PRO A 218 4.21 0.21 -1.20
C PRO A 218 2.90 0.87 -0.79
N THR A 219 1.78 0.21 -1.07
CA THR A 219 0.46 0.85 -0.99
C THR A 219 -0.57 -0.01 -0.26
N ALA A 220 -0.57 -1.32 -0.49
CA ALA A 220 -1.55 -2.22 0.10
C ALA A 220 -0.95 -3.59 0.42
N ALA A 221 -1.61 -4.32 1.31
CA ALA A 221 -1.44 -5.75 1.50
C ALA A 221 -2.76 -6.45 1.16
N ALA A 222 -2.69 -7.64 0.59
CA ALA A 222 -3.90 -8.46 0.44
C ALA A 222 -4.48 -8.78 1.83
N THR A 223 -5.79 -8.94 1.92
CA THR A 223 -6.46 -9.40 3.14
C THR A 223 -6.73 -10.89 3.04
N ASP A 224 -6.42 -11.65 4.08
CA ASP A 224 -6.82 -13.04 4.24
C ASP A 224 -8.34 -13.10 4.52
N PRO A 225 -9.16 -13.68 3.63
CA PRO A 225 -10.61 -13.72 3.81
C PRO A 225 -11.07 -14.56 5.01
N ALA A 226 -10.25 -15.52 5.46
CA ALA A 226 -10.56 -16.39 6.59
C ALA A 226 -10.10 -15.80 7.93
N ALA A 227 -8.94 -15.13 7.94
CA ALA A 227 -8.37 -14.55 9.17
C ALA A 227 -8.74 -13.07 9.38
N GLY A 228 -9.22 -12.36 8.35
CA GLY A 228 -9.62 -10.95 8.41
C GLY A 228 -8.45 -9.96 8.57
N GLY A 229 -7.20 -10.43 8.51
CA GLY A 229 -5.97 -9.64 8.60
C GLY A 229 -5.17 -9.64 7.30
N ALA A 230 -3.99 -9.01 7.29
CA ALA A 230 -3.11 -9.04 6.12
C ALA A 230 -2.72 -10.49 5.77
N ALA A 231 -2.84 -10.85 4.49
CA ALA A 231 -2.37 -12.10 3.93
C ALA A 231 -0.83 -12.09 3.89
N PRO A 232 -0.16 -12.96 4.66
CA PRO A 232 1.30 -12.95 4.73
C PRO A 232 1.94 -13.16 3.35
N GLY A 233 2.92 -12.32 3.01
CA GLY A 233 3.71 -12.45 1.78
C GLY A 233 3.03 -12.01 0.49
N ILE A 234 1.90 -11.27 0.57
CA ILE A 234 1.24 -10.67 -0.60
C ILE A 234 1.06 -9.17 -0.37
N GLY A 235 2.08 -8.40 -0.75
CA GLY A 235 2.07 -6.94 -0.76
C GLY A 235 1.98 -6.37 -2.17
N PHE A 236 1.53 -5.12 -2.28
CA PHE A 236 1.40 -4.39 -3.54
C PHE A 236 2.02 -3.01 -3.47
N ALA A 237 2.63 -2.59 -4.58
CA ALA A 237 3.21 -1.27 -4.75
C ALA A 237 2.79 -0.63 -6.08
N THR A 238 2.53 0.67 -6.06
CA THR A 238 2.32 1.48 -7.26
C THR A 238 3.67 1.62 -8.00
N PRO A 239 3.77 1.30 -9.31
CA PRO A 239 5.04 1.29 -10.03
C PRO A 239 5.72 2.67 -10.15
N SER A 240 7.05 2.68 -10.16
CA SER A 240 7.84 3.91 -10.36
C SER A 240 7.53 4.65 -11.66
N ASP A 241 7.15 3.95 -12.73
CA ASP A 241 6.78 4.60 -13.99
C ASP A 241 5.45 5.35 -13.88
N THR A 242 4.50 4.82 -13.11
CA THR A 242 3.27 5.54 -12.75
C THR A 242 3.62 6.77 -11.90
N VAL A 243 4.50 6.63 -10.91
CA VAL A 243 4.97 7.77 -10.10
C VAL A 243 5.59 8.86 -10.98
N LYS A 244 6.54 8.50 -11.86
CA LYS A 244 7.22 9.43 -12.79
C LYS A 244 6.26 10.08 -13.78
N ARG A 245 5.13 9.43 -14.12
CA ARG A 245 4.09 10.00 -14.97
C ARG A 245 3.22 11.01 -14.21
N ILE A 246 2.79 10.65 -12.99
CA ILE A 246 1.79 11.39 -12.21
C ILE A 246 2.39 12.58 -11.45
N VAL A 247 3.47 12.35 -10.70
CA VAL A 247 4.01 13.31 -9.73
C VAL A 247 4.43 14.65 -10.35
N PRO A 248 5.12 14.70 -11.50
CA PRO A 248 5.45 15.98 -12.13
C PRO A 248 4.23 16.81 -12.52
N GLN A 249 3.10 16.18 -12.84
CA GLN A 249 1.86 16.89 -13.18
C GLN A 249 1.23 17.52 -11.94
N LEU A 250 1.18 16.77 -10.83
CA LEU A 250 0.74 17.28 -9.53
C LEU A 250 1.60 18.46 -9.07
N ILE A 251 2.93 18.34 -9.16
CA ILE A 251 3.85 19.43 -8.78
C ILE A 251 3.61 20.69 -9.62
N ARG A 252 3.45 20.54 -10.94
CA ARG A 252 3.35 21.68 -11.85
C ARG A 252 1.98 22.36 -11.84
N THR A 253 0.92 21.58 -11.73
CA THR A 253 -0.45 22.07 -12.00
C THR A 253 -1.47 21.70 -10.93
N GLY A 254 -1.12 20.86 -9.96
CA GLY A 254 -2.07 20.28 -9.01
C GLY A 254 -3.08 19.33 -9.65
N ARG A 255 -2.94 18.99 -10.94
CA ARG A 255 -3.90 18.18 -11.70
C ARG A 255 -3.20 17.11 -12.52
N VAL A 256 -3.89 16.02 -12.78
CA VAL A 256 -3.45 14.92 -13.65
C VAL A 256 -4.35 14.85 -14.87
N SER A 257 -3.76 14.93 -16.05
CA SER A 257 -4.48 14.83 -17.34
C SER A 257 -3.97 13.68 -18.21
N ASN A 258 -2.75 13.21 -17.97
CA ASN A 258 -2.16 12.04 -18.60
C ASN A 258 -1.83 11.03 -17.51
N SER A 259 -2.81 10.23 -17.10
CA SER A 259 -2.62 9.22 -16.06
C SER A 259 -2.16 7.88 -16.63
N GLY A 260 -2.35 7.65 -17.93
CA GLY A 260 -2.23 6.33 -18.55
C GLY A 260 -3.34 5.38 -18.14
N ARG A 261 -4.43 5.90 -17.56
CA ARG A 261 -5.58 5.14 -17.05
C ARG A 261 -6.75 5.36 -17.99
N ALA A 262 -7.32 4.30 -18.53
CA ALA A 262 -8.50 4.45 -19.38
C ALA A 262 -9.74 4.89 -18.58
N ALA A 263 -10.53 5.77 -19.20
CA ALA A 263 -11.79 6.24 -18.66
C ALA A 263 -12.87 6.37 -19.74
N LEU A 264 -14.12 6.12 -19.34
CA LEU A 264 -15.29 6.43 -20.18
C LEU A 264 -15.60 7.93 -20.22
N GLY A 265 -15.15 8.70 -19.22
CA GLY A 265 -15.54 10.10 -19.04
C GLY A 265 -16.93 10.24 -18.42
N VAL A 266 -17.20 9.52 -17.33
CA VAL A 266 -18.47 9.56 -16.60
C VAL A 266 -18.23 9.59 -15.09
N VAL A 267 -19.13 10.24 -14.35
CA VAL A 267 -19.29 10.05 -12.91
C VAL A 267 -20.40 9.05 -12.70
N VAL A 268 -20.16 8.08 -11.83
CA VAL A 268 -21.05 6.92 -11.66
C VAL A 268 -21.35 6.62 -10.21
N ARG A 269 -22.42 5.86 -9.99
CA ARG A 269 -22.75 5.24 -8.70
C ARG A 269 -23.19 3.80 -8.89
N THR A 270 -22.84 2.93 -7.95
CA THR A 270 -23.39 1.56 -7.93
C THR A 270 -24.89 1.61 -7.68
N LEU A 271 -25.68 0.93 -8.53
CA LEU A 271 -27.10 0.74 -8.27
C LEU A 271 -27.29 -0.44 -7.33
N VAL A 272 -27.93 -0.18 -6.18
CA VAL A 272 -28.26 -1.20 -5.18
C VAL A 272 -29.77 -1.33 -5.13
N ASP A 273 -30.28 -2.53 -5.36
CA ASP A 273 -31.69 -2.83 -5.18
C ASP A 273 -32.06 -2.72 -3.68
N PRO A 274 -33.04 -1.87 -3.30
CA PRO A 274 -33.31 -1.59 -1.89
C PRO A 274 -33.97 -2.75 -1.14
N GLN A 275 -34.56 -3.73 -1.84
CA GLN A 275 -35.24 -4.86 -1.21
C GLN A 275 -34.31 -6.05 -1.01
N SER A 276 -33.55 -6.38 -2.05
CA SER A 276 -32.65 -7.54 -2.09
C SER A 276 -31.21 -7.20 -1.75
N GLY A 277 -30.82 -5.93 -1.79
CA GLY A 277 -29.43 -5.48 -1.67
C GLY A 277 -28.57 -5.84 -2.88
N GLN A 278 -29.17 -6.37 -3.96
CA GLN A 278 -28.43 -6.85 -5.12
C GLN A 278 -27.85 -5.68 -5.92
N ARG A 279 -26.61 -5.87 -6.39
CA ARG A 279 -25.89 -4.94 -7.27
C ARG A 279 -25.87 -5.53 -8.67
N SER A 280 -26.37 -4.79 -9.65
CA SER A 280 -26.60 -5.33 -10.99
C SER A 280 -26.09 -4.44 -12.12
N ALA A 281 -25.88 -3.16 -11.85
CA ALA A 281 -25.46 -2.16 -12.82
C ALA A 281 -24.83 -0.93 -12.14
N VAL A 282 -24.16 -0.13 -12.95
CA VAL A 282 -23.58 1.15 -12.55
C VAL A 282 -24.36 2.27 -13.22
N ALA A 283 -25.00 3.13 -12.43
CA ALA A 283 -25.77 4.26 -12.95
C ALA A 283 -24.86 5.44 -13.27
N VAL A 284 -25.03 6.01 -14.46
CA VAL A 284 -24.37 7.24 -14.90
C VAL A 284 -25.04 8.42 -14.23
N VAL A 285 -24.27 9.19 -13.47
CA VAL A 285 -24.70 10.40 -12.76
C VAL A 285 -24.39 11.64 -13.58
N GLU A 286 -23.20 11.67 -14.17
CA GLU A 286 -22.71 12.78 -14.99
C GLU A 286 -21.88 12.22 -16.14
N VAL A 287 -21.86 12.94 -17.25
CA VAL A 287 -21.03 12.64 -18.42
C VAL A 287 -20.13 13.84 -18.65
N MET A 288 -18.82 13.60 -18.70
CA MET A 288 -17.84 14.66 -18.92
C MET A 288 -17.98 15.18 -20.35
N GLU A 289 -17.99 16.51 -20.50
CA GLU A 289 -17.99 17.16 -21.82
C GLU A 289 -16.78 16.69 -22.63
N ASP A 290 -16.99 16.48 -23.93
CA ASP A 290 -16.00 15.92 -24.88
C ASP A 290 -15.43 14.52 -24.55
N GLY A 291 -15.91 13.87 -23.48
CA GLY A 291 -15.54 12.52 -23.09
C GLY A 291 -16.01 11.44 -24.08
N GLY A 292 -15.41 10.25 -24.00
CA GLY A 292 -15.77 9.12 -24.84
C GLY A 292 -17.25 8.75 -24.74
N ALA A 293 -17.80 8.73 -23.52
CA ALA A 293 -19.19 8.45 -23.25
C ALA A 293 -20.14 9.48 -23.89
N ALA A 294 -19.82 10.78 -23.81
CA ALA A 294 -20.61 11.84 -24.45
C ALA A 294 -20.68 11.63 -25.97
N LYS A 295 -19.53 11.39 -26.61
CA LYS A 295 -19.42 11.14 -28.05
C LYS A 295 -20.17 9.89 -28.51
N ALA A 296 -20.31 8.90 -27.62
CA ALA A 296 -21.05 7.68 -27.88
C ALA A 296 -22.56 7.78 -27.55
N GLY A 297 -23.04 8.94 -27.09
CA GLY A 297 -24.45 9.15 -26.74
C GLY A 297 -24.90 8.44 -25.46
N ILE A 298 -23.97 8.22 -24.53
CA ILE A 298 -24.30 7.86 -23.14
C ILE A 298 -24.74 9.12 -22.41
N GLU A 299 -25.80 9.03 -21.64
CA GLU A 299 -26.45 10.15 -20.97
C GLU A 299 -26.61 9.87 -19.47
N PRO A 300 -26.73 10.91 -18.62
CA PRO A 300 -27.13 10.75 -17.23
C PRO A 300 -28.44 9.93 -17.10
N GLY A 301 -28.46 8.97 -16.19
CA GLY A 301 -29.56 8.03 -16.00
C GLY A 301 -29.41 6.70 -16.73
N ASP A 302 -28.48 6.59 -17.68
CA ASP A 302 -28.13 5.31 -18.28
C ASP A 302 -27.51 4.37 -17.24
N LEU A 303 -27.75 3.07 -17.39
CA LEU A 303 -27.13 2.02 -16.58
C LEU A 303 -26.08 1.29 -17.41
N ILE A 304 -24.83 1.32 -16.99
CA ILE A 304 -23.75 0.50 -17.58
C ILE A 304 -23.85 -0.92 -17.02
N LEU A 305 -24.01 -1.89 -17.91
CA LEU A 305 -24.19 -3.30 -17.58
C LEU A 305 -22.91 -4.12 -17.78
N SER A 306 -22.17 -3.84 -18.85
CA SER A 306 -20.91 -4.51 -19.17
C SER A 306 -20.00 -3.66 -20.07
N VAL A 307 -18.70 -3.94 -20.03
CA VAL A 307 -17.68 -3.38 -20.93
C VAL A 307 -16.92 -4.55 -21.58
N ASN A 308 -16.88 -4.61 -22.91
CA ASN A 308 -16.37 -5.72 -23.71
C ASN A 308 -16.91 -7.08 -23.22
N GLY A 309 -18.21 -7.15 -22.90
CA GLY A 309 -18.87 -8.36 -22.39
C GLY A 309 -18.54 -8.71 -20.93
N THR A 310 -17.64 -7.99 -20.26
CA THR A 310 -17.36 -8.18 -18.83
C THR A 310 -18.37 -7.41 -18.01
N ARG A 311 -19.15 -8.10 -17.16
CA ARG A 311 -20.19 -7.46 -16.34
C ARG A 311 -19.60 -6.47 -15.34
N THR A 312 -20.31 -5.37 -15.12
CA THR A 312 -19.93 -4.31 -14.18
C THR A 312 -21.07 -4.02 -13.19
N PRO A 313 -21.37 -4.94 -12.25
CA PRO A 313 -22.47 -4.74 -11.30
C PRO A 313 -22.21 -3.62 -10.28
N THR A 314 -20.95 -3.22 -10.07
CA THR A 314 -20.52 -2.16 -9.15
C THR A 314 -19.51 -1.21 -9.79
N GLN A 315 -19.37 -0.03 -9.19
CA GLN A 315 -18.37 0.96 -9.58
C GLN A 315 -16.95 0.39 -9.50
N THR A 316 -16.63 -0.40 -8.47
CA THR A 316 -15.32 -1.04 -8.32
C THR A 316 -15.04 -2.01 -9.47
N GLU A 317 -16.03 -2.80 -9.90
CA GLU A 317 -15.86 -3.72 -11.04
C GLU A 317 -15.73 -2.96 -12.36
N LEU A 318 -16.51 -1.88 -12.56
CA LEU A 318 -16.32 -1.00 -13.72
C LEU A 318 -14.90 -0.42 -13.77
N THR A 319 -14.43 0.16 -12.67
CA THR A 319 -13.06 0.71 -12.58
C THR A 319 -12.01 -0.38 -12.79
N THR A 320 -12.22 -1.59 -12.26
CA THR A 320 -11.32 -2.74 -12.46
C THR A 320 -11.25 -3.16 -13.92
N VAL A 321 -12.38 -3.20 -14.62
CA VAL A 321 -12.39 -3.50 -16.06
C VAL A 321 -11.62 -2.42 -16.82
N LEU A 322 -11.91 -1.14 -16.55
CA LEU A 322 -11.23 -0.01 -17.20
C LEU A 322 -9.73 0.06 -16.89
N ALA A 323 -9.30 -0.31 -15.69
CA ALA A 323 -7.90 -0.34 -15.29
C ALA A 323 -7.04 -1.34 -16.09
N ASN A 324 -7.65 -2.32 -16.76
CA ASN A 324 -6.98 -3.28 -17.62
C ASN A 324 -7.04 -2.91 -19.11
N LEU A 325 -7.43 -1.67 -19.43
CA LEU A 325 -7.57 -1.15 -20.78
C LEU A 325 -6.74 0.12 -20.94
N ASP A 326 -6.41 0.44 -22.19
CA ASP A 326 -5.62 1.62 -22.52
C ASP A 326 -6.49 2.80 -23.00
N PRO A 327 -6.12 4.04 -22.67
CA PRO A 327 -6.64 5.23 -23.33
C PRO A 327 -6.51 5.14 -24.86
N GLY A 328 -7.52 5.61 -25.58
CA GLY A 328 -7.61 5.53 -27.04
C GLY A 328 -8.22 4.23 -27.58
N ASN A 329 -8.32 3.17 -26.79
CA ASN A 329 -9.01 1.95 -27.20
C ASN A 329 -10.50 2.22 -27.40
N THR A 330 -11.11 1.59 -28.41
CA THR A 330 -12.57 1.62 -28.60
C THR A 330 -13.19 0.33 -28.08
N VAL A 331 -14.12 0.44 -27.16
CA VAL A 331 -14.73 -0.69 -26.45
C VAL A 331 -16.25 -0.72 -26.63
N ALA A 332 -16.81 -1.92 -26.59
CA ALA A 332 -18.25 -2.12 -26.56
C ALA A 332 -18.77 -1.92 -25.13
N VAL A 333 -19.75 -1.05 -24.93
CA VAL A 333 -20.39 -0.81 -23.64
C VAL A 333 -21.87 -1.15 -23.76
N GLU A 334 -22.31 -2.17 -23.03
CA GLU A 334 -23.73 -2.50 -22.93
C GLU A 334 -24.36 -1.55 -21.91
N ILE A 335 -25.38 -0.80 -22.35
CA ILE A 335 -26.14 0.10 -21.49
C ILE A 335 -27.62 -0.24 -21.51
N GLN A 336 -28.31 0.12 -20.43
CA GLN A 336 -29.77 0.17 -20.36
C GLN A 336 -30.23 1.62 -20.17
N LYS A 337 -31.10 2.07 -21.06
CA LYS A 337 -31.73 3.40 -20.98
C LYS A 337 -32.83 3.41 -19.90
N PRO A 338 -33.24 4.60 -19.38
CA PRO A 338 -34.29 4.70 -18.37
C PRO A 338 -35.65 4.09 -18.77
N ASN A 339 -35.94 3.98 -20.08
CA ASN A 339 -37.15 3.33 -20.61
C ASN A 339 -37.07 1.79 -20.60
N GLY A 340 -35.93 1.21 -20.22
CA GLY A 340 -35.68 -0.22 -20.17
C GLY A 340 -34.93 -0.79 -21.38
N ASP A 341 -34.78 -0.02 -22.46
CA ASP A 341 -34.13 -0.47 -23.69
C ASP A 341 -32.64 -0.74 -23.47
N ARG A 342 -32.16 -1.88 -23.98
CA ARG A 342 -30.74 -2.23 -23.95
C ARG A 342 -30.12 -2.01 -25.31
N ARG A 343 -28.91 -1.47 -25.31
CA ARG A 343 -28.10 -1.33 -26.52
C ARG A 343 -26.62 -1.40 -26.19
N GLU A 344 -25.86 -1.84 -27.17
CA GLU A 344 -24.40 -1.75 -27.14
C GLU A 344 -23.97 -0.48 -27.87
N VAL A 345 -23.11 0.32 -27.24
CA VAL A 345 -22.49 1.51 -27.83
C VAL A 345 -20.98 1.36 -27.88
N LYS A 346 -20.35 1.84 -28.95
CA LYS A 346 -18.89 1.85 -29.06
C LYS A 346 -18.35 3.15 -28.46
N VAL A 347 -17.48 3.03 -27.46
CA VAL A 347 -16.88 4.16 -26.75
C VAL A 347 -15.37 4.15 -26.95
N THR A 348 -14.81 5.24 -27.46
CA THR A 348 -13.35 5.45 -27.44
C THR A 348 -12.95 5.99 -26.06
N LEU A 349 -12.10 5.26 -25.36
CA LEU A 349 -11.68 5.57 -24.00
C LEU A 349 -10.76 6.81 -23.99
N GLY A 350 -10.98 7.69 -23.03
CA GLY A 350 -10.08 8.80 -22.72
C GLY A 350 -9.12 8.47 -21.59
N GLU A 351 -8.39 9.48 -21.13
CA GLU A 351 -7.59 9.45 -19.92
C GLU A 351 -8.48 9.69 -18.68
N LEU A 352 -8.20 9.02 -17.57
CA LEU A 352 -8.81 9.32 -16.27
C LEU A 352 -8.16 10.58 -15.71
N PRO A 353 -8.89 11.70 -15.58
CA PRO A 353 -8.34 12.91 -14.97
C PRO A 353 -8.32 12.80 -13.45
N GLY A 354 -7.56 13.66 -12.80
CA GLY A 354 -7.61 13.85 -11.35
C GLY A 354 -7.20 15.24 -10.92
N GLU A 355 -7.72 15.65 -9.77
CA GLU A 355 -7.43 16.91 -9.07
C GLU A 355 -7.04 16.61 -7.62
#